data_AF-A0A9W4X6A4-F1
#
_entry.id   AF-A0A9W4X6A4-F1
#
_cell.length_a   1.000
_cell.length_b   1.000
_cell.length_c   1.000
_cell.angle_alpha   90.00
_cell.angle_beta   90.00
_cell.angle_gamma   90.00
#
_symmetry.space_group_name_H-M   'P 1'
#
loop_
_entity.id
_entity.type
_entity.pdbx_description
1 polymer ?
#
loop_
_entity_poly.entity_id
_entity_poly.type
_entity_poly.pdbx_seq_one_letter_code
_entity_poly.pdbx_strand_id
1 'polypeptide(L)' 'PVQSFSGKTDKNPNDWLIHFEKADKANNWTLEKALEIVGGFLEEMVADWYEDTNFQ' A
#
# COMPACT_ATOMS: atom_id res chain seq x y z
N PRO A 1 -1.59 12.64 3.75
CA PRO A 1 -2.12 11.82 2.64
C PRO A 1 -1.17 10.64 2.42
N VAL A 2 -1.68 9.45 2.08
CA VAL A 2 -0.83 8.30 1.73
C VAL A 2 -0.17 8.57 0.39
N GLN A 3 1.15 8.41 0.30
CA GLN A 3 1.90 8.53 -0.95
C GLN A 3 2.09 7.15 -1.57
N SER A 4 2.29 7.09 -2.88
CA SER A 4 2.57 5.82 -3.54
C SER A 4 3.92 5.23 -3.12
N PHE A 5 3.97 3.91 -2.98
CA PHE A 5 5.15 3.15 -2.59
C PHE A 5 5.68 2.32 -3.76
N SER A 6 6.91 2.62 -4.16
CA SER A 6 7.59 1.94 -5.28
C SER A 6 8.68 0.98 -4.84
N GLY A 7 8.88 0.77 -3.52
CA GLY A 7 9.91 -0.14 -2.99
C GLY A 7 11.37 0.31 -3.18
N LYS A 8 11.60 1.53 -3.69
CA LYS A 8 12.93 2.10 -3.88
C LYS A 8 13.56 2.52 -2.54
N THR A 9 14.90 2.54 -2.49
CA THR A 9 15.70 2.79 -1.28
C THR A 9 15.53 4.20 -0.69
N ASP A 10 14.97 5.13 -1.45
CA ASP A 10 14.63 6.49 -1.04
C ASP A 10 13.29 6.59 -0.29
N LYS A 11 12.46 5.54 -0.34
CA LYS A 11 11.19 5.44 0.39
C LYS A 11 11.31 4.42 1.52
N ASN A 12 11.29 4.90 2.76
CA ASN A 12 11.29 4.02 3.92
C ASN A 12 9.95 3.25 4.04
N PRO A 13 9.95 1.91 3.93
CA PRO A 13 8.73 1.11 4.00
C PRO A 13 7.98 1.29 5.33
N ASN A 14 8.69 1.52 6.44
CA ASN A 14 8.06 1.73 7.74
C ASN A 14 7.30 3.05 7.80
N ASP A 15 7.85 4.11 7.21
CA ASP A 15 7.18 5.42 7.17
C ASP A 15 5.92 5.35 6.31
N TRP A 16 5.99 4.65 5.16
CA TRP A 16 4.83 4.42 4.32
C TRP A 16 3.74 3.62 5.04
N LEU A 17 4.11 2.54 5.73
CA LEU A 17 3.17 1.72 6.51
C LEU A 17 2.46 2.55 7.60
N ILE A 18 3.20 3.38 8.34
CA ILE A 18 2.63 4.28 9.35
C ILE A 18 1.61 5.24 8.73
N HIS A 19 1.89 5.76 7.52
CA HIS A 19 0.96 6.63 6.82
C HIS A 19 -0.29 5.89 6.32
N PHE A 20 -0.12 4.67 5.82
CA PHE A 20 -1.22 3.82 5.39
C PHE A 20 -2.13 3.44 6.56
N GLU A 21 -1.57 2.99 7.69
CA GLU A 21 -2.33 2.66 8.91
C GLU A 21 -3.09 3.85 9.50
N LYS A 22 -2.52 5.06 9.41
CA LYS A 22 -3.22 6.29 9.81
C LYS A 22 -4.44 6.56 8.92
N ALA A 23 -4.33 6.31 7.61
CA ALA A 23 -5.44 6.48 6.68
C ALA A 23 -6.50 5.39 6.87
N ASP A 24 -6.09 4.14 7.10
CA ASP A 24 -6.95 3.01 7.44
C ASP A 24 -7.84 3.34 8.66
N LYS A 25 -7.21 3.77 9.76
CA LYS A 25 -7.92 4.19 10.98
C LYS A 25 -8.81 5.42 10.76
N ALA A 26 -8.36 6.40 9.99
CA ALA A 26 -9.14 7.62 9.74
C ALA A 26 -10.39 7.37 8.89
N ASN A 27 -10.33 6.39 7.98
CA ASN A 27 -11.44 6.05 7.10
C ASN A 27 -12.29 4.88 7.61
N ASN A 28 -11.93 4.28 8.75
CA ASN A 28 -12.57 3.08 9.29
C ASN A 28 -12.70 1.96 8.24
N TRP A 29 -11.63 1.72 7.48
CA TRP A 29 -11.65 0.60 6.54
C TRP A 29 -11.70 -0.72 7.31
N THR A 30 -12.43 -1.69 6.74
CA THR A 30 -12.29 -3.08 7.19
C THR A 30 -10.98 -3.64 6.64
N LEU A 31 -10.51 -4.74 7.22
CA LEU A 31 -9.32 -5.42 6.69
C LEU A 31 -9.50 -5.78 5.21
N GLU A 32 -10.67 -6.26 4.80
CA GLU A 32 -10.93 -6.55 3.39
C GLU A 32 -10.82 -5.29 2.53
N LYS A 33 -11.35 -4.16 3.00
CA LYS A 33 -11.30 -2.91 2.24
C LYS A 33 -9.88 -2.34 2.14
N ALA A 34 -9.10 -2.43 3.22
CA ALA A 34 -7.71 -2.02 3.22
C ALA A 34 -6.89 -2.86 2.22
N LEU A 35 -7.13 -4.17 2.17
CA LEU A 35 -6.48 -5.08 1.21
C LEU A 35 -6.89 -4.82 -0.24
N GLU A 36 -8.13 -4.43 -0.50
CA GLU A 36 -8.59 -4.03 -1.84
C GLU A 36 -7.91 -2.72 -2.32
N ILE A 37 -7.75 -1.76 -1.40
CA ILE A 37 -7.22 -0.43 -1.72
C ILE A 37 -5.69 -0.42 -1.82
N VAL A 38 -4.98 -1.26 -1.06
CA VAL A 38 -3.52 -1.18 -0.91
C VAL A 38 -2.79 -1.25 -2.25
N GLY A 39 -3.28 -2.06 -3.20
CA GLY A 39 -2.72 -2.17 -4.55
C GLY A 39 -2.67 -0.84 -5.29
N GLY A 40 -3.66 0.05 -5.09
CA GLY A 40 -3.69 1.38 -5.69
C GLY A 40 -2.68 2.38 -5.12
N PHE A 41 -1.99 2.03 -4.03
CA PHE A 41 -0.89 2.80 -3.46
C PHE A 41 0.48 2.17 -3.73
N LEU A 42 0.53 1.07 -4.47
CA LEU A 42 1.78 0.44 -4.91
C LEU A 42 2.09 0.89 -6.34
N GLU A 43 3.36 1.09 -6.64
CA GLU A 43 3.83 1.50 -7.96
C GLU A 43 5.07 0.69 -8.37
N GLU A 44 5.35 0.69 -9.68
CA GLU A 44 6.53 0.04 -10.28
C GLU A 44 6.65 -1.43 -9.85
N MET A 45 7.86 -1.89 -9.51
CA MET A 45 8.16 -3.28 -9.17
C MET A 45 7.29 -3.84 -8.03
N VAL A 46 6.82 -2.99 -7.11
CA VAL A 46 5.97 -3.45 -5.99
C VAL A 46 4.53 -3.65 -6.45
N ALA A 47 4.04 -2.84 -7.39
CA ALA A 47 2.74 -3.07 -8.03
C ALA A 47 2.77 -4.39 -8.83
N ASP A 48 3.79 -4.58 -9.66
CA ASP A 48 3.97 -5.80 -10.46
C ASP A 48 3.98 -7.05 -9.57
N TRP A 49 4.76 -7.03 -8.48
CA TRP A 49 4.80 -8.12 -7.51
C TRP A 49 3.44 -8.38 -6.84
N TYR A 50 2.73 -7.31 -6.47
CA TYR A 50 1.42 -7.42 -5.82
C TYR A 50 0.39 -8.03 -6.78
N GLU A 51 0.41 -7.64 -8.05
CA GLU A 51 -0.46 -8.20 -9.07
C GLU A 51 -0.17 -9.69 -9.31
N ASP A 52 1.10 -10.04 -9.50
CA ASP A 52 1.56 -11.43 -9.67
C ASP A 52 1.24 -12.33 -8.46
N THR A 53 1.11 -11.76 -7.26
CA THR A 53 0.84 -12.56 -6.05
C THR A 53 -0.66 -12.74 -5.80
N ASN A 54 -1.50 -11.77 -6.19
CA ASN A 54 -2.91 -11.74 -5.79
C ASN A 54 -3.90 -12.01 -6.93
N PHE A 55 -3.48 -11.96 -8.20
CA PHE A 55 -4.36 -12.13 -9.36
C PHE A 55 -3.92 -13.24 -10.33
N GLN A 56 -3.13 -14.21 -9.87
CA GLN A 56 -2.83 -15.46 -10.61
C GLN A 56 -4.03 -16.40 -10.65
#